data_AF-A0A2V9TD37-F1
#
_entry.id   AF-A0A2V9TD37-F1
#
_cell.length_a   1.000
_cell.length_b   1.000
_cell.length_c   1.000
_cell.angle_alpha   90.00
_cell.angle_beta   90.00
_cell.angle_gamma   90.00
#
_symmetry.space_group_name_H-M   'P 1'
#
loop_
_entity.id
_entity.type
_entity.pdbx_description
1 polymer ?
#
loop_
_entity_poly.entity_id
_entity_poly.type
_entity_poly.pdbx_seq_one_letter_code
_entity_poly.pdbx_strand_id
1 'polypeptide(L)'
;MHDFLSLIAHHGYAVVFLVVLAEAVGLPVPAAIALLAAGAAVASGALRAPVLLLVAVIGMLIGDSLLFVLGRYMGWSLLGWLCKLSANPETCIMRSAESFYKRGKLTLVIAKFIPGVNTMAPPLAGSMLMRPMLFFQLDLAGAVLYAAAYASLGFLFRDFLVAITRGFQTAGRAVEMVLLIGLLGYIIYRIGLYRKHSIYRIVPRVQVEELARKLASENDQAHPILVDVRSHGYYDPNAARIKGSIRVEPNNLAEEIKNLPKDKDIYVYCT
;
A
#
# COMPACT_ATOMS: atom_id res chain seq x y z
N MET A 1 -16.24 22.01 -35.31
CA MET A 1 -16.86 20.92 -34.51
C MET A 1 -16.23 19.55 -34.79
N HIS A 2 -15.82 19.25 -36.03
CA HIS A 2 -15.10 17.99 -36.36
C HIS A 2 -13.66 17.95 -35.82
N ASP A 3 -12.94 19.08 -35.76
CA ASP A 3 -11.57 19.12 -35.22
C ASP A 3 -11.50 18.92 -33.70
N PHE A 4 -12.51 19.35 -32.95
CA PHE A 4 -12.53 19.17 -31.49
C PHE A 4 -12.90 17.72 -31.10
N LEU A 5 -13.79 17.10 -31.88
CA LEU A 5 -14.11 15.67 -31.77
C LEU A 5 -12.91 14.79 -32.16
N SER A 6 -12.14 15.17 -33.19
CA SER A 6 -10.93 14.44 -33.57
C SER A 6 -9.81 14.59 -32.54
N LEU A 7 -9.65 15.76 -31.92
CA LEU A 7 -8.66 15.99 -30.85
C LEU A 7 -8.98 15.19 -29.59
N ILE A 8 -10.26 15.13 -29.18
CA ILE A 8 -10.74 14.30 -28.07
C ILE A 8 -10.63 12.81 -28.43
N ALA A 9 -10.94 12.42 -29.67
CA ALA A 9 -10.77 11.05 -30.13
C ALA A 9 -9.29 10.63 -30.16
N HIS A 10 -8.38 11.54 -30.51
CA HIS A 10 -6.93 11.28 -30.54
C HIS A 10 -6.30 11.25 -29.14
N HIS A 11 -6.68 12.15 -28.24
CA HIS A 11 -6.09 12.22 -26.90
C HIS A 11 -6.82 11.36 -25.87
N GLY A 12 -8.10 11.05 -26.06
CA GLY A 12 -8.91 10.29 -25.12
C GLY A 12 -8.34 8.91 -24.83
N TYR A 13 -7.89 8.18 -25.86
CA TYR A 13 -7.23 6.89 -25.67
C TYR A 13 -5.88 7.03 -24.97
N ALA A 14 -5.06 8.01 -25.35
CA ALA A 14 -3.75 8.24 -24.74
C ALA A 14 -3.87 8.64 -23.26
N VAL A 15 -4.84 9.49 -22.92
CA VAL A 15 -5.12 9.88 -21.53
C VAL A 15 -5.55 8.67 -20.71
N VAL A 16 -6.48 7.85 -21.21
CA VAL A 16 -6.91 6.63 -20.52
C VAL A 16 -5.72 5.69 -20.33
N PHE A 17 -4.92 5.46 -21.37
CA PHE A 17 -3.72 4.63 -21.30
C PHE A 17 -2.79 5.09 -20.18
N LEU A 18 -2.42 6.37 -20.19
CA LEU A 18 -1.45 6.93 -19.24
C LEU A 18 -1.99 6.94 -17.81
N VAL A 19 -3.26 7.26 -17.61
CA VAL A 19 -3.88 7.27 -16.28
C VAL A 19 -3.97 5.86 -15.70
N VAL A 20 -4.43 4.90 -16.50
CA VAL A 20 -4.54 3.50 -16.08
C VAL A 20 -3.17 2.90 -15.82
N LEU A 21 -2.18 3.18 -16.68
CA LEU A 21 -0.80 2.74 -16.47
C LEU A 21 -0.20 3.37 -15.21
N ALA A 22 -0.43 4.67 -14.99
CA ALA A 22 0.03 5.37 -13.80
C ALA A 22 -0.52 4.74 -12.52
N GLU A 23 -1.82 4.47 -12.47
CA GLU A 23 -2.43 3.75 -11.33
C GLU A 23 -1.82 2.36 -11.15
N ALA A 24 -1.70 1.59 -12.24
CA ALA A 24 -1.17 0.22 -12.20
C ALA A 24 0.28 0.17 -11.71
N VAL A 25 1.10 1.19 -12.00
CA VAL A 25 2.48 1.32 -11.48
C VAL A 25 2.53 1.79 -10.01
N GLY A 26 1.38 2.14 -9.42
CA GLY A 26 1.25 2.50 -8.01
C GLY A 26 1.15 4.00 -7.75
N LEU A 27 0.95 4.84 -8.77
CA LEU A 27 0.66 6.25 -8.56
C LEU A 27 -0.78 6.41 -8.06
N PRO A 28 -1.05 7.35 -7.13
CA PRO A 28 -2.38 7.56 -6.55
C PRO A 28 -3.30 8.33 -7.51
N VAL A 29 -3.57 7.75 -8.68
CA VAL A 29 -4.44 8.33 -9.71
C VAL A 29 -5.70 7.45 -9.83
N PRO A 30 -6.91 8.04 -9.85
CA PRO A 30 -8.15 7.25 -9.87
C PRO A 30 -8.55 6.85 -11.31
N ALA A 31 -8.02 5.74 -11.85
CA ALA A 31 -8.33 5.32 -13.21
C ALA A 31 -9.79 4.86 -13.40
N ALA A 32 -10.47 4.44 -12.32
CA ALA A 32 -11.93 4.23 -12.33
C ALA A 32 -12.68 5.45 -12.89
N ILE A 33 -12.30 6.67 -12.49
CA ILE A 33 -12.93 7.91 -12.95
C ILE A 33 -12.64 8.14 -14.44
N ALA A 34 -11.40 7.91 -14.88
CA ALA A 34 -11.02 8.03 -16.28
C ALA A 34 -11.78 7.04 -17.17
N LEU A 35 -11.96 5.79 -16.71
CA LEU A 35 -12.72 4.77 -17.43
C LEU A 35 -14.22 5.08 -17.49
N LEU A 36 -14.80 5.64 -16.42
CA LEU A 36 -16.18 6.12 -16.42
C LEU A 36 -16.37 7.25 -17.45
N ALA A 37 -15.48 8.24 -17.45
CA ALA A 37 -15.53 9.34 -18.40
C ALA A 37 -15.34 8.86 -19.85
N ALA A 38 -14.42 7.91 -20.06
CA ALA A 38 -14.18 7.31 -21.37
C ALA A 38 -15.38 6.46 -21.83
N GLY A 39 -16.04 5.74 -20.93
CA GLY A 39 -17.29 5.03 -21.21
C GLY A 39 -18.42 5.96 -21.66
N ALA A 40 -18.57 7.12 -21.01
CA ALA A 40 -19.51 8.16 -21.43
C ALA A 40 -19.16 8.75 -22.81
N ALA A 41 -17.86 8.88 -23.12
CA ALA A 41 -17.38 9.31 -24.44
C ALA A 41 -17.58 8.24 -25.53
N VAL A 42 -17.58 6.96 -25.18
CA VAL A 42 -18.02 5.89 -26.09
C VAL A 42 -19.52 6.03 -26.39
N ALA A 43 -20.34 6.31 -25.38
CA ALA A 43 -21.79 6.51 -25.55
C ALA A 43 -22.15 7.75 -26.40
N SER A 44 -21.28 8.77 -26.45
CA SER A 44 -21.44 9.91 -27.35
C SER A 44 -20.90 9.69 -28.77
N GLY A 45 -20.31 8.52 -29.06
CA GLY A 45 -19.69 8.19 -30.34
C GLY A 45 -18.29 8.80 -30.53
N ALA A 46 -17.71 9.44 -29.51
CA ALA A 46 -16.38 10.05 -29.60
C ALA A 46 -15.24 9.01 -29.50
N LEU A 47 -15.47 7.89 -28.81
CA LEU A 47 -14.54 6.77 -28.69
C LEU A 47 -15.19 5.46 -29.14
N ARG A 48 -14.38 4.49 -29.56
CA ARG A 48 -14.79 3.13 -29.93
C ARG A 48 -14.54 2.20 -28.75
N ALA A 49 -15.58 1.52 -28.28
CA ALA A 49 -15.51 0.62 -27.13
C ALA A 49 -14.37 -0.43 -27.21
N PRO A 50 -14.15 -1.11 -28.36
CA PRO A 50 -13.09 -2.13 -28.44
C PRO A 50 -11.68 -1.54 -28.27
N VAL A 51 -11.45 -0.35 -28.84
CA VAL A 51 -10.16 0.35 -28.75
C VAL A 51 -9.93 0.84 -27.32
N LEU A 52 -10.97 1.39 -26.68
CA LEU A 52 -10.90 1.81 -25.27
C LEU A 52 -10.53 0.64 -24.36
N LEU A 53 -11.22 -0.50 -24.48
CA LEU A 53 -10.93 -1.68 -23.66
C LEU A 53 -9.52 -2.20 -23.89
N LEU A 54 -9.09 -2.29 -25.15
CA LEU A 54 -7.75 -2.77 -25.49
C LEU A 54 -6.66 -1.89 -24.88
N VAL A 55 -6.79 -0.57 -25.04
CA VAL A 55 -5.82 0.41 -24.52
C VAL A 55 -5.78 0.37 -22.98
N ALA A 56 -6.93 0.33 -22.31
CA ALA A 56 -7.00 0.23 -20.85
C ALA A 56 -6.36 -1.07 -20.32
N VAL A 57 -6.68 -2.21 -20.95
CA VAL A 57 -6.14 -3.52 -20.56
C VAL A 57 -4.63 -3.56 -20.76
N ILE A 58 -4.11 -3.10 -21.89
CA ILE A 58 -2.66 -3.03 -22.14
C ILE A 58 -1.96 -2.17 -21.09
N GLY A 59 -2.53 -0.99 -20.77
CA GLY A 59 -1.99 -0.10 -19.73
C GLY A 59 -1.88 -0.78 -18.37
N MET A 60 -2.94 -1.48 -17.93
CA MET A 60 -2.92 -2.26 -16.69
C MET A 60 -1.88 -3.36 -16.72
N LEU A 61 -1.91 -4.21 -17.75
CA LEU A 61 -1.01 -5.36 -17.88
C LEU A 61 0.47 -4.94 -17.83
N ILE A 62 0.84 -3.82 -18.47
CA ILE A 62 2.21 -3.31 -18.43
C ILE A 62 2.59 -2.92 -17.00
N GLY A 63 1.76 -2.12 -16.31
CA GLY A 63 2.04 -1.67 -14.95
C GLY A 63 2.08 -2.81 -13.94
N ASP A 64 1.08 -3.69 -14.00
CA ASP A 64 0.98 -4.85 -13.11
C ASP A 64 2.11 -5.85 -13.35
N SER A 65 2.49 -6.09 -14.61
CA SER A 65 3.65 -6.94 -14.94
C SER A 65 4.96 -6.34 -14.44
N LEU A 66 5.14 -5.02 -14.53
CA LEU A 66 6.31 -4.34 -13.99
C LEU A 66 6.42 -4.58 -12.47
N LEU A 67 5.33 -4.36 -11.74
CA LEU A 67 5.31 -4.59 -10.29
C LEU A 67 5.46 -6.07 -9.92
N PHE A 68 4.89 -7.00 -10.70
CA PHE A 68 5.08 -8.43 -10.52
C PHE A 68 6.55 -8.83 -10.67
N VAL A 69 7.22 -8.35 -11.72
CA VAL A 69 8.63 -8.63 -11.98
C VAL A 69 9.50 -8.03 -10.86
N LEU A 70 9.24 -6.77 -10.47
CA LEU A 70 9.92 -6.13 -9.36
C LEU A 70 9.73 -6.92 -8.05
N GLY A 71 8.51 -7.36 -7.75
CA GLY A 71 8.22 -8.20 -6.59
C GLY A 71 8.94 -9.55 -6.63
N ARG A 72 9.12 -10.14 -7.82
CA ARG A 72 9.84 -11.40 -8.01
C ARG A 72 11.33 -11.29 -7.73
N TYR A 73 11.97 -10.19 -8.14
CA TYR A 73 13.41 -9.99 -7.97
C TYR A 73 13.78 -9.35 -6.63
N MET A 74 12.99 -8.40 -6.13
CA MET A 74 13.28 -7.66 -4.90
C MET A 74 12.63 -8.27 -3.65
N GLY A 75 11.70 -9.22 -3.83
CA GLY A 75 11.04 -9.95 -2.74
C GLY A 75 10.40 -9.03 -1.69
N TRP A 76 10.57 -9.39 -0.42
CA TRP A 76 9.99 -8.65 0.72
C TRP A 76 10.58 -7.24 0.92
N SER A 77 11.72 -6.91 0.30
CA SER A 77 12.31 -5.57 0.39
C SER A 77 11.44 -4.51 -0.33
N LEU A 78 10.84 -4.86 -1.46
CA LEU A 78 9.90 -3.98 -2.17
C LEU A 78 8.61 -3.80 -1.36
N LEU A 79 8.12 -4.90 -0.77
CA LEU A 79 6.92 -4.88 0.06
C LEU A 79 7.14 -4.00 1.31
N GLY A 80 8.31 -4.04 1.92
CA GLY A 80 8.69 -3.14 3.01
C GLY A 80 8.75 -1.66 2.60
N TRP A 81 9.14 -1.34 1.37
CA TRP A 81 9.14 0.04 0.86
C TRP A 81 7.73 0.53 0.54
N LEU A 82 6.92 -0.28 -0.14
CA LEU A 82 5.50 0.01 -0.43
C LEU A 82 4.67 0.09 0.87
N CYS A 83 4.97 -0.75 1.87
CA CYS A 83 4.29 -0.73 3.16
C CYS A 83 4.67 0.49 4.02
N LYS A 84 5.80 1.17 3.76
CA LYS A 84 6.09 2.49 4.37
C LYS A 84 5.18 3.59 3.84
N LEU A 85 4.64 3.45 2.62
CA LEU A 85 3.58 4.34 2.13
C LEU A 85 2.21 4.01 2.77
N SER A 86 1.97 2.76 3.15
CA SER A 86 0.74 2.33 3.85
C SER A 86 0.70 2.80 5.31
N ALA A 87 -0.50 3.02 5.85
CA ALA A 87 -0.72 3.57 7.19
C ALA A 87 -0.33 2.60 8.34
N ASN A 88 -0.19 1.30 8.06
CA ASN A 88 0.23 0.28 9.03
C ASN A 88 1.13 -0.79 8.36
N PRO A 89 2.46 -0.67 8.42
CA PRO A 89 3.38 -1.50 7.64
C PRO A 89 3.37 -2.98 8.02
N GLU A 90 3.25 -3.31 9.30
CA GLU A 90 3.40 -4.68 9.80
C GLU A 90 2.13 -5.54 9.58
N THR A 91 0.96 -4.92 9.74
CA THR A 91 -0.33 -5.59 9.48
C THR A 91 -0.61 -5.74 7.99
N CYS A 92 -0.10 -4.81 7.17
CA CYS A 92 -0.24 -4.82 5.70
C CYS A 92 0.47 -6.02 5.07
N ILE A 93 1.60 -6.44 5.64
CA ILE A 93 2.43 -7.52 5.11
C ILE A 93 1.84 -8.88 5.48
N MET A 94 1.51 -9.10 6.76
CA MET A 94 1.05 -10.40 7.27
C MET A 94 -0.40 -10.75 6.85
N ARG A 95 -1.35 -9.80 6.92
CA ARG A 95 -2.74 -10.07 6.52
C ARG A 95 -2.92 -10.26 5.01
N SER A 96 -2.18 -9.48 4.22
CA SER A 96 -2.22 -9.58 2.76
C SER A 96 -1.63 -10.90 2.29
N ALA A 97 -0.50 -11.33 2.87
CA ALA A 97 0.11 -12.63 2.57
C ALA A 97 -0.80 -13.81 2.96
N GLU A 98 -1.43 -13.79 4.14
CA GLU A 98 -2.29 -14.89 4.61
C GLU A 98 -3.58 -15.03 3.77
N SER A 99 -4.19 -13.91 3.39
CA SER A 99 -5.37 -13.89 2.50
C SER A 99 -5.02 -14.35 1.08
N PHE A 100 -3.85 -13.95 0.58
CA PHE A 100 -3.34 -14.41 -0.72
C PHE A 100 -2.97 -15.91 -0.69
N TYR A 101 -2.46 -16.43 0.43
CA TYR A 101 -2.15 -17.86 0.55
C TYR A 101 -3.41 -18.73 0.53
N LYS A 102 -4.50 -18.28 1.19
CA LYS A 102 -5.77 -19.03 1.28
C LYS A 102 -6.65 -18.95 0.02
N ARG A 103 -6.59 -17.85 -0.75
CA ARG A 103 -7.50 -17.58 -1.89
C ARG A 103 -6.83 -17.01 -3.15
N GLY A 104 -5.50 -17.02 -3.23
CA GLY A 104 -4.66 -16.16 -4.09
C GLY A 104 -5.03 -16.03 -5.56
N LYS A 105 -5.61 -17.07 -6.18
CA LYS A 105 -6.04 -16.99 -7.59
C LYS A 105 -7.22 -16.04 -7.79
N LEU A 106 -8.24 -16.13 -6.94
CA LEU A 106 -9.42 -15.26 -7.03
C LEU A 106 -9.10 -13.86 -6.49
N THR A 107 -8.19 -13.77 -5.53
CA THR A 107 -7.77 -12.51 -4.93
C THR A 107 -7.18 -11.54 -5.96
N LEU A 108 -6.42 -12.00 -6.96
CA LEU A 108 -5.86 -11.13 -8.01
C LEU A 108 -6.94 -10.44 -8.85
N VAL A 109 -8.01 -11.15 -9.18
CA VAL A 109 -9.13 -10.62 -9.99
C VAL A 109 -9.94 -9.62 -9.17
N ILE A 110 -10.28 -9.97 -7.93
CA ILE A 110 -11.11 -9.12 -7.05
C ILE A 110 -10.32 -7.91 -6.55
N ALA A 111 -9.01 -8.06 -6.30
CA ALA A 111 -8.15 -6.99 -5.79
C ALA A 111 -8.19 -5.74 -6.65
N LYS A 112 -8.36 -5.87 -7.97
CA LYS A 112 -8.46 -4.72 -8.88
C LYS A 112 -9.57 -3.74 -8.54
N PHE A 113 -10.67 -4.21 -7.93
CA PHE A 113 -11.79 -3.37 -7.53
C PHE A 113 -11.60 -2.68 -6.16
N ILE A 114 -10.52 -3.01 -5.43
CA ILE A 114 -10.26 -2.49 -4.10
C ILE A 114 -9.02 -1.59 -4.17
N PRO A 115 -9.18 -0.26 -4.09
CA PRO A 115 -8.06 0.67 -4.13
C PRO A 115 -6.99 0.34 -3.09
N GLY A 116 -5.72 0.37 -3.51
CA GLY A 116 -4.56 0.06 -2.66
C GLY A 116 -4.29 -1.44 -2.49
N VAL A 117 -5.30 -2.31 -2.64
CA VAL A 117 -5.08 -3.76 -2.73
C VAL A 117 -4.65 -4.12 -4.16
N ASN A 118 -5.23 -3.47 -5.16
CA ASN A 118 -4.87 -3.63 -6.58
C ASN A 118 -3.37 -3.42 -6.84
N THR A 119 -2.76 -2.38 -6.26
CA THR A 119 -1.34 -2.06 -6.42
C THR A 119 -0.41 -3.01 -5.67
N MET A 120 -0.90 -3.63 -4.59
CA MET A 120 -0.10 -4.55 -3.75
C MET A 120 -0.15 -6.00 -4.23
N ALA A 121 -1.20 -6.36 -4.95
CA ALA A 121 -1.44 -7.72 -5.44
C ALA A 121 -0.35 -8.23 -6.42
N PRO A 122 0.04 -7.49 -7.48
CA PRO A 122 1.09 -7.91 -8.41
C PRO A 122 2.47 -8.14 -7.75
N PRO A 123 3.03 -7.21 -6.96
CA PRO A 123 4.33 -7.43 -6.35
C PRO A 123 4.31 -8.57 -5.31
N LEU A 124 3.19 -8.76 -4.60
CA LEU A 124 3.02 -9.88 -3.69
C LEU A 124 3.04 -11.23 -4.45
N ALA A 125 2.29 -11.33 -5.55
CA ALA A 125 2.29 -12.52 -6.41
C ALA A 125 3.69 -12.83 -6.97
N GLY A 126 4.44 -11.80 -7.34
CA GLY A 126 5.82 -11.91 -7.77
C GLY A 126 6.74 -12.46 -6.67
N SER A 127 6.66 -11.88 -5.48
CA SER A 127 7.48 -12.26 -4.31
C SER A 127 7.25 -13.70 -3.84
N MET A 128 6.04 -14.24 -4.10
CA MET A 128 5.68 -15.62 -3.81
C MET A 128 6.05 -16.60 -4.94
N LEU A 129 6.86 -16.17 -5.91
CA LEU A 129 7.32 -16.98 -7.04
C LEU A 129 6.20 -17.60 -7.88
N MET A 130 5.03 -16.96 -7.92
CA MET A 130 3.90 -17.41 -8.74
C MET A 130 4.32 -17.61 -10.20
N ARG A 131 3.76 -18.62 -10.87
CA ARG A 131 4.08 -18.89 -12.29
C ARG A 131 3.65 -17.69 -13.13
N PRO A 132 4.55 -17.06 -13.93
CA PRO A 132 4.25 -15.85 -14.68
C PRO A 132 3.01 -15.97 -15.58
N MET A 133 2.84 -17.13 -16.23
CA MET A 133 1.68 -17.37 -17.10
C MET A 133 0.36 -17.40 -16.33
N LEU A 134 0.35 -17.96 -15.12
CA LEU A 134 -0.85 -17.97 -14.28
C LEU A 134 -1.19 -16.56 -13.78
N PHE A 135 -0.17 -15.78 -13.40
CA PHE A 135 -0.34 -14.39 -13.03
C PHE A 135 -0.96 -13.60 -14.18
N PHE A 136 -0.35 -13.68 -15.37
CA PHE A 136 -0.82 -12.96 -16.56
C PHE A 136 -2.26 -13.31 -16.93
N GLN A 137 -2.66 -14.59 -16.87
CA GLN A 137 -4.04 -15.01 -17.15
C GLN A 137 -5.05 -14.41 -16.17
N LEU A 138 -4.74 -14.42 -14.87
CA LEU A 138 -5.62 -13.88 -13.84
C LEU A 138 -5.65 -12.35 -13.88
N ASP A 139 -4.51 -11.73 -14.13
CA ASP A 139 -4.37 -10.29 -14.26
C ASP A 139 -5.12 -9.77 -15.49
N LEU A 140 -4.98 -10.45 -16.64
CA LEU A 140 -5.77 -10.17 -17.84
C LEU A 140 -7.27 -10.30 -17.58
N ALA A 141 -7.71 -11.38 -16.94
CA ALA A 141 -9.12 -11.59 -16.61
C ALA A 141 -9.66 -10.45 -15.72
N GLY A 142 -8.90 -10.07 -14.69
CA GLY A 142 -9.24 -8.95 -13.83
C GLY A 142 -9.24 -7.61 -14.56
N ALA A 143 -8.24 -7.35 -15.40
CA ALA A 143 -8.10 -6.10 -16.15
C ALA A 143 -9.26 -5.91 -17.14
N VAL A 144 -9.63 -6.97 -17.86
CA VAL A 144 -10.80 -6.97 -18.75
C VAL A 144 -12.08 -6.72 -17.95
N LEU A 145 -12.28 -7.43 -16.83
CA LEU A 145 -13.48 -7.29 -16.00
C LEU A 145 -13.59 -5.86 -15.42
N TYR A 146 -12.49 -5.31 -14.91
CA TYR A 146 -12.42 -3.96 -14.37
C TYR A 146 -12.70 -2.91 -15.44
N ALA A 147 -11.98 -2.95 -16.57
CA ALA A 147 -12.18 -2.02 -17.68
C ALA A 147 -13.62 -2.08 -18.22
N ALA A 148 -14.15 -3.29 -18.44
CA ALA A 148 -15.52 -3.49 -18.92
C ALA A 148 -16.55 -2.98 -17.91
N ALA A 149 -16.39 -3.24 -16.62
CA ALA A 149 -17.31 -2.78 -15.59
C ALA A 149 -17.40 -1.25 -15.54
N TYR A 150 -16.27 -0.55 -15.40
CA TYR A 150 -16.27 0.91 -15.30
C TYR A 150 -16.62 1.59 -16.62
N ALA A 151 -16.14 1.08 -17.76
CA ALA A 151 -16.52 1.64 -19.06
C ALA A 151 -18.01 1.44 -19.36
N SER A 152 -18.59 0.27 -19.04
CA SER A 152 -20.03 0.02 -19.23
C SER A 152 -20.87 0.87 -18.30
N LEU A 153 -20.43 1.06 -17.05
CA LEU A 153 -21.11 1.96 -16.12
C LEU A 153 -21.08 3.40 -16.64
N GLY A 154 -19.95 3.86 -17.17
CA GLY A 154 -19.84 5.16 -17.82
C GLY A 154 -20.73 5.31 -19.06
N PHE A 155 -20.83 4.23 -19.85
CA PHE A 155 -21.68 4.19 -21.04
C PHE A 155 -23.18 4.29 -20.67
N LEU A 156 -23.63 3.51 -19.69
CA LEU A 156 -25.03 3.44 -19.27
C LEU A 156 -25.48 4.71 -18.52
N PHE A 157 -24.63 5.25 -17.66
CA PHE A 157 -24.95 6.40 -16.81
C PHE A 157 -24.45 7.74 -17.39
N ARG A 158 -24.30 7.83 -18.72
CA ARG A 158 -23.81 9.03 -19.41
C ARG A 158 -24.58 10.28 -18.98
N ASP A 159 -25.90 10.25 -18.98
CA ASP A 159 -26.71 11.45 -18.73
C ASP A 159 -26.57 11.95 -17.28
N PHE A 160 -26.40 11.04 -16.33
CA PHE A 160 -26.11 11.35 -14.94
C PHE A 160 -24.69 11.93 -14.77
N LEU A 161 -23.70 11.36 -15.47
CA LEU A 161 -22.33 11.88 -15.47
C LEU A 161 -22.23 13.25 -16.14
N VAL A 162 -22.99 13.50 -17.22
CA VAL A 162 -23.07 14.81 -17.87
C VAL A 162 -23.76 15.85 -16.98
N ALA A 163 -24.79 15.46 -16.23
CA ALA A 163 -25.45 16.31 -15.24
C ALA A 163 -24.52 16.67 -14.07
N ILE A 164 -23.77 15.69 -13.55
CA ILE A 164 -22.76 15.90 -12.51
C ILE A 164 -21.64 16.80 -13.03
N THR A 165 -21.09 16.53 -14.22
CA THR A 165 -19.97 17.33 -14.77
C THR A 165 -20.37 18.77 -15.09
N ARG A 166 -21.62 19.03 -15.52
CA ARG A 166 -22.16 20.39 -15.63
C ARG A 166 -22.30 21.09 -14.28
N GLY A 167 -22.75 20.37 -13.24
CA GLY A 167 -22.73 20.88 -11.86
C GLY A 167 -21.31 21.13 -11.32
N PHE A 168 -20.35 20.30 -11.74
CA PHE A 168 -18.93 20.43 -11.42
C PHE A 168 -18.21 21.53 -12.19
N GLN A 169 -18.72 22.08 -13.29
CA GLN A 169 -18.08 23.28 -13.88
C GLN A 169 -18.26 24.50 -12.98
N THR A 170 -19.34 24.54 -12.18
CA THR A 170 -19.58 25.57 -11.16
C THR A 170 -18.96 25.20 -9.81
N ALA A 171 -18.92 23.91 -9.45
CA ALA A 171 -18.35 23.41 -8.20
C ALA A 171 -16.90 22.90 -8.30
N GLY A 172 -16.29 22.95 -9.48
CA GLY A 172 -15.05 22.23 -9.80
C GLY A 172 -13.85 22.76 -9.05
N ARG A 173 -13.77 24.09 -8.89
CA ARG A 173 -12.78 24.72 -8.02
C ARG A 173 -12.97 24.35 -6.55
N ALA A 174 -14.20 24.15 -6.09
CA ALA A 174 -14.47 23.75 -4.71
C ALA A 174 -14.05 22.30 -4.47
N VAL A 175 -14.36 21.37 -5.39
CA VAL A 175 -13.94 19.97 -5.25
C VAL A 175 -12.43 19.81 -5.44
N GLU A 176 -11.83 20.54 -6.38
CA GLU A 176 -10.37 20.62 -6.53
C GLU A 176 -9.71 21.14 -5.26
N MET A 177 -10.23 22.23 -4.67
CA MET A 177 -9.73 22.74 -3.39
C MET A 177 -9.92 21.74 -2.25
N VAL A 178 -11.06 21.03 -2.18
CA VAL A 178 -11.28 20.00 -1.14
C VAL A 178 -10.29 18.85 -1.29
N LEU A 179 -10.03 18.38 -2.51
CA LEU A 179 -9.05 17.33 -2.76
C LEU A 179 -7.63 17.79 -2.44
N LEU A 180 -7.26 19.02 -2.83
CA LEU A 180 -5.97 19.61 -2.50
C LEU A 180 -5.81 19.81 -0.99
N ILE A 181 -6.82 20.31 -0.29
CA ILE A 181 -6.85 20.47 1.17
C ILE A 181 -6.75 19.10 1.85
N GLY A 182 -7.47 18.10 1.35
CA GLY A 182 -7.39 16.72 1.83
C GLY A 182 -5.99 16.12 1.67
N LEU A 183 -5.37 16.32 0.51
CA LEU A 183 -4.01 15.88 0.22
C LEU A 183 -2.98 16.61 1.11
N LEU A 184 -3.10 17.94 1.26
CA LEU A 184 -2.26 18.74 2.14
C LEU A 184 -2.41 18.32 3.60
N GLY A 185 -3.66 18.14 4.06
CA GLY A 185 -3.97 17.64 5.40
C GLY A 185 -3.36 16.27 5.64
N TYR A 186 -3.45 15.36 4.67
CA TYR A 186 -2.81 14.05 4.73
C TYR A 186 -1.27 14.16 4.80
N ILE A 187 -0.65 14.99 3.96
CA ILE A 187 0.80 15.23 3.97
C ILE A 187 1.23 15.81 5.32
N ILE A 188 0.53 16.83 5.83
CA ILE A 188 0.81 17.44 7.14
C ILE A 188 0.64 16.42 8.25
N TYR A 189 -0.43 15.62 8.23
CA TYR A 189 -0.64 14.54 9.17
C TYR A 189 0.51 13.52 9.13
N ARG A 190 0.97 13.13 7.94
CA ARG A 190 2.12 12.22 7.76
C ARG A 190 3.43 12.82 8.24
N ILE A 191 3.68 14.09 7.98
CA ILE A 191 4.87 14.82 8.48
C ILE A 191 4.80 14.95 10.00
N GLY A 192 3.62 15.24 10.55
CA GLY A 192 3.38 15.34 11.99
C GLY A 192 3.60 14.00 12.69
N LEU A 193 3.09 12.91 12.12
CA LEU A 193 3.39 11.55 12.58
C LEU A 193 4.88 11.26 12.49
N TYR A 194 5.54 11.59 11.38
CA TYR A 194 6.97 11.35 11.22
C TYR A 194 7.81 12.14 12.23
N ARG A 195 7.48 13.41 12.46
CA ARG A 195 8.12 14.26 13.49
C ARG A 195 7.86 13.76 14.90
N LYS A 196 6.61 13.40 15.23
CA LYS A 196 6.24 12.83 16.54
C LYS A 196 7.02 11.55 16.83
N HIS A 197 7.14 10.65 15.85
CA HIS A 197 7.92 9.42 16.01
C HIS A 197 9.44 9.65 15.95
N SER A 198 9.92 10.73 15.31
CA SER A 198 11.35 11.09 15.33
C SER A 198 11.84 11.55 16.70
N ILE A 199 10.97 12.05 17.57
CA ILE A 199 11.32 12.45 18.94
C ILE A 199 11.67 11.23 19.81
N TYR A 200 11.05 10.08 19.56
CA TYR A 200 11.37 8.83 20.25
C TYR A 200 12.61 8.11 19.71
N ARG A 201 13.31 8.70 18.73
CA ARG A 201 14.49 8.10 18.08
C ARG A 201 15.78 8.33 18.88
N ILE A 202 15.73 9.19 19.90
CA ILE A 202 16.82 9.46 20.83
C ILE A 202 16.64 8.55 22.05
N VAL A 203 16.76 7.24 21.85
CA VAL A 203 16.99 6.33 22.98
C VAL A 203 18.50 6.20 23.12
N PRO A 204 19.11 6.63 24.25
CA PRO A 204 20.53 6.49 24.46
C PRO A 204 20.92 5.02 24.38
N ARG A 205 21.92 4.70 23.55
CA ARG A 205 22.44 3.35 23.40
C ARG A 205 23.58 3.15 24.38
N VAL A 206 23.61 1.99 25.02
CA VAL A 206 24.68 1.59 25.94
C VAL A 206 25.48 0.46 25.30
N GLN A 207 26.80 0.53 25.44
CA GLN A 207 27.71 -0.50 24.94
C GLN A 207 27.60 -1.77 25.80
N VAL A 208 27.75 -2.93 25.16
CA VAL A 208 27.54 -4.24 25.82
C VAL A 208 28.52 -4.43 26.98
N GLU A 209 29.75 -3.93 26.86
CA GLU A 209 30.81 -4.02 27.87
C GLU A 209 30.51 -3.14 29.09
N GLU A 210 29.85 -2.00 28.89
CA GLU A 210 29.39 -1.16 30.00
C GLU A 210 28.26 -1.82 30.76
N LEU A 211 27.29 -2.40 30.03
CA LEU A 211 26.19 -3.14 30.63
C LEU A 211 26.67 -4.36 31.41
N ALA A 212 27.63 -5.12 30.86
CA ALA A 212 28.24 -6.27 31.53
C ALA A 212 28.92 -5.88 32.85
N ARG A 213 29.62 -4.73 32.89
CA ARG A 213 30.24 -4.21 34.12
C ARG A 213 29.20 -3.83 35.17
N LYS A 214 28.09 -3.20 34.78
CA LYS A 214 26.98 -2.88 35.70
C LYS A 214 26.27 -4.13 36.23
N LEU A 215 26.18 -5.20 35.43
CA LEU A 215 25.63 -6.48 35.86
C LEU A 215 26.57 -7.28 36.78
N ALA A 216 27.87 -6.96 36.78
CA ALA A 216 28.87 -7.62 37.63
C ALA A 216 29.09 -6.92 38.97
N SER A 217 28.59 -5.70 39.17
CA SER A 217 28.74 -4.97 40.44
C SER A 217 27.75 -5.47 41.50
N GLU A 218 28.19 -5.68 42.74
CA GLU A 218 27.36 -6.18 43.87
C GLU A 218 26.36 -5.17 44.45
N ASN A 219 26.16 -4.01 43.80
CA ASN A 219 25.30 -2.96 44.32
C ASN A 219 23.84 -3.18 43.88
N ASP A 220 23.05 -3.84 44.72
CA ASP A 220 21.70 -4.33 44.41
C ASP A 220 20.69 -3.22 44.05
N GLN A 221 20.91 -2.00 44.56
CA GLN A 221 20.09 -0.83 44.23
C GLN A 221 20.36 -0.26 42.82
N ALA A 222 21.48 -0.62 42.19
CA ALA A 222 21.87 -0.15 40.86
C ALA A 222 21.69 -1.23 39.77
N HIS A 223 21.13 -2.39 40.11
CA HIS A 223 20.97 -3.48 39.15
C HIS A 223 19.90 -3.13 38.10
N PRO A 224 20.29 -3.01 36.81
CA PRO A 224 19.36 -2.66 35.74
C PRO A 224 18.43 -3.82 35.41
N ILE A 225 17.21 -3.50 34.99
CA ILE A 225 16.26 -4.48 34.46
C ILE A 225 16.54 -4.69 32.98
N LEU A 226 16.82 -5.93 32.61
CA LEU A 226 16.99 -6.34 31.22
C LEU A 226 15.64 -6.76 30.63
N VAL A 227 15.29 -6.20 29.49
CA VAL A 227 14.05 -6.51 28.77
C VAL A 227 14.37 -7.02 27.37
N ASP A 228 13.96 -8.26 27.09
CA ASP A 228 14.05 -8.89 25.78
C ASP A 228 12.79 -8.54 24.97
N VAL A 229 12.95 -7.75 23.91
CA VAL A 229 11.85 -7.36 22.99
C VAL A 229 11.99 -7.99 21.61
N ARG A 230 12.67 -9.14 21.49
CA ARG A 230 12.74 -9.87 20.23
C ARG A 230 11.33 -10.31 19.80
N SER A 231 11.01 -10.07 18.53
CA SER A 231 9.71 -10.45 17.96
C SER A 231 9.56 -11.96 17.85
N HIS A 232 8.31 -12.44 17.76
CA HIS A 232 7.97 -13.86 17.80
C HIS A 232 8.73 -14.74 16.78
N GLY A 233 9.18 -14.19 15.65
CA GLY A 233 9.98 -14.91 14.65
C GLY A 233 11.47 -15.10 15.01
N TYR A 234 11.98 -14.35 16.00
CA TYR A 234 13.36 -14.42 16.51
C TYR A 234 13.44 -14.87 17.97
N TYR A 235 12.29 -15.08 18.62
CA TYR A 235 12.20 -15.64 19.96
C TYR A 235 11.92 -17.14 19.87
N ASP A 236 12.92 -17.95 20.20
CA ASP A 236 12.80 -19.40 20.44
C ASP A 236 12.94 -19.65 21.96
N PRO A 237 12.09 -20.48 22.60
CA PRO A 237 12.28 -20.93 23.97
C PRO A 237 13.72 -21.39 24.30
N ASN A 238 14.41 -22.00 23.34
CA ASN A 238 15.78 -22.52 23.46
C ASN A 238 16.88 -21.50 23.08
N ALA A 239 16.52 -20.30 22.63
CA ALA A 239 17.50 -19.28 22.29
C ALA A 239 18.25 -18.81 23.53
N ALA A 240 19.56 -18.60 23.38
CA ALA A 240 20.37 -17.96 24.41
C ALA A 240 19.79 -16.58 24.78
N ARG A 241 19.83 -16.25 26.07
CA ARG A 241 19.32 -14.99 26.63
C ARG A 241 20.30 -14.43 27.64
N ILE A 242 20.22 -13.12 27.85
CA ILE A 242 20.95 -12.50 28.95
C ILE A 242 20.29 -12.96 30.25
N LYS A 243 21.09 -13.53 31.15
CA LYS A 243 20.58 -14.07 32.42
C LYS A 243 19.84 -12.99 33.20
N GLY A 244 18.63 -13.29 33.68
CA GLY A 244 17.79 -12.36 34.42
C GLY A 244 16.94 -11.42 33.54
N SER A 245 16.95 -11.57 32.21
CA SER A 245 16.08 -10.80 31.32
C SER A 245 14.60 -11.17 31.45
N ILE A 246 13.73 -10.16 31.49
CA ILE A 246 12.28 -10.31 31.39
C ILE A 246 11.89 -10.23 29.91
N ARG A 247 11.08 -11.17 29.42
CA ARG A 247 10.51 -11.07 28.08
C ARG A 247 9.38 -10.05 28.08
N VAL A 248 9.42 -9.12 27.12
CA VAL A 248 8.27 -8.27 26.81
C VAL A 248 7.87 -8.46 25.35
N GLU A 249 6.66 -8.94 25.10
CA GLU A 249 6.14 -9.17 23.74
C GLU A 249 5.82 -7.82 23.07
N PRO A 250 6.47 -7.47 21.94
CA PRO A 250 6.24 -6.19 21.26
C PRO A 250 4.78 -5.97 20.84
N ASN A 251 4.07 -7.06 20.52
CA ASN A 251 2.67 -7.00 20.11
C ASN A 251 1.69 -6.75 21.28
N ASN A 252 2.10 -6.96 22.53
CA ASN A 252 1.28 -6.67 23.73
C ASN A 252 1.95 -5.66 24.67
N LEU A 253 2.81 -4.80 24.13
CA LEU A 253 3.68 -3.89 24.86
C LEU A 253 2.92 -3.00 25.87
N ALA A 254 1.72 -2.53 25.52
CA ALA A 254 0.93 -1.64 26.35
C ALA A 254 0.43 -2.27 27.66
N GLU A 255 0.22 -3.59 27.68
CA GLU A 255 -0.13 -4.31 28.91
C GLU A 255 1.10 -4.74 29.68
N GLU A 256 2.13 -5.24 28.99
CA GLU A 256 3.31 -5.79 29.64
C GLU A 256 4.19 -4.73 30.30
N ILE A 257 4.26 -3.50 29.76
CA ILE A 257 4.96 -2.38 30.39
C ILE A 257 4.38 -2.04 31.77
N LYS A 258 3.09 -2.27 32.02
CA LYS A 258 2.46 -1.93 33.31
C LYS A 258 3.05 -2.72 34.48
N ASN A 259 3.60 -3.90 34.19
CA ASN A 259 4.17 -4.80 35.19
C ASN A 259 5.66 -4.54 35.43
N LEU A 260 6.29 -3.62 34.68
CA LEU A 260 7.69 -3.28 34.87
C LEU A 260 7.87 -2.30 36.04
N PRO A 261 8.89 -2.52 36.90
CA PRO A 261 9.28 -1.57 37.94
C PRO A 261 9.61 -0.20 37.34
N LYS A 262 9.10 0.87 37.95
CA LYS A 262 9.28 2.26 37.46
C LYS A 262 10.44 2.99 38.13
N ASP A 263 10.98 2.40 39.19
CA ASP A 263 12.03 2.91 40.06
C ASP A 263 13.44 2.44 39.65
N LYS A 264 13.54 1.58 38.62
CA LYS A 264 14.81 1.04 38.12
C LYS A 264 15.06 1.40 36.66
N ASP A 265 16.34 1.48 36.29
CA ASP A 265 16.73 1.66 34.89
C ASP A 265 16.36 0.42 34.06
N ILE A 266 15.70 0.64 32.92
CA ILE A 266 15.26 -0.40 32.00
C ILE A 266 16.16 -0.41 30.76
N TYR A 267 16.84 -1.53 30.54
CA TYR A 267 17.70 -1.76 29.38
C TYR A 267 17.02 -2.75 28.44
N VAL A 268 16.72 -2.27 27.24
CA VAL A 268 16.00 -3.03 26.24
C VAL A 268 16.98 -3.57 25.21
N TYR A 269 16.88 -4.86 24.87
CA TYR A 269 17.68 -5.46 23.80
C TYR A 269 16.80 -6.20 22.80
N CYS A 270 17.23 -6.19 21.54
CA CYS A 270 16.65 -6.94 20.44
C CYS A 270 17.77 -7.65 19.65
N THR A 271 17.40 -8.35 18.57
CA THR A 271 18.37 -8.92 17.62
C THR A 271 19.14 -7.83 16.87
#